data_AF-A0A816W131-F1
#
_entry.id   AF-A0A816W131-F1
#
_cell.length_a   1.000
_cell.length_b   1.000
_cell.length_c   1.000
_cell.angle_alpha   90.00
_cell.angle_beta   90.00
_cell.angle_gamma   90.00
#
_symmetry.space_group_name_H-M   'P 1'
#
loop_
_entity.id
_entity.type
_entity.pdbx_description
1 polymer ?
#
loop_
_entity_poly.entity_id
_entity_poly.type
_entity_poly.pdbx_seq_one_letter_code
_entity_poly.pdbx_strand_id
1 'polypeptide(L)'
;MTGLLLDNFRKIEAKLKSYTYPSPINSCLGLAEQKTGLKREQLIIRAFGILMIYLVFGWGNDLVCNFIGLVYPTYASLLAVEVRTKNEQTQWLVYWMVYASFSLIEYSRYTFIHTLRGYWLVKCIFLIWLMLSGENGGAYIIYRRIIYRFLFEILQLRKPNPKTPFYNESAGESNIEKAALYDKYGNPVGRAYDLGRDGSFTEYNILIGQLYLGGELSDEAMQKPIDALKVKGFQVKHVRGESAFLSELRSKRYQIAWVISTNSTADATVILALTEFHSTGGGIFLFADNIPYISPASEFLNETFGVTLTGYFHGSQTLTYKENGYLSAGNFGQHYIFTGIKHLFEGVTICHPVHSTAASSGVLITVATATDGNPNISLFDPPTKSTKGRLCLDCGFTKLFINWDDAGTKRYIVNVSCWLTAIDKKS
;
A
#
# COMPACT_ATOMS: atom_id res chain seq x y z
N MET A 1 7.84 2.80 33.06
CA MET A 1 7.23 4.04 32.52
C MET A 1 8.06 5.30 32.78
N THR A 2 8.86 5.33 33.85
CA THR A 2 9.73 6.46 34.26
C THR A 2 11.00 6.64 33.41
N GLY A 3 11.62 5.56 32.90
CA GLY A 3 12.85 5.64 32.08
C GLY A 3 12.67 6.29 30.71
N LEU A 4 11.55 6.03 30.03
CA LEU A 4 11.28 6.59 28.69
C LEU A 4 11.03 8.10 28.73
N LEU A 5 10.41 8.59 29.81
CA LEU A 5 10.21 10.02 30.04
C LEU A 5 11.55 10.71 30.35
N LEU A 6 12.40 10.12 31.20
CA LEU A 6 13.73 10.64 31.51
C LEU A 6 14.66 10.71 30.29
N ASP A 7 14.64 9.69 29.43
CA ASP A 7 15.43 9.70 28.19
C ASP A 7 14.90 10.72 27.17
N ASN A 8 13.59 10.90 27.08
CA ASN A 8 13.00 11.96 26.25
C ASN A 8 13.33 13.36 26.79
N PHE A 9 13.33 13.54 28.11
CA PHE A 9 13.77 14.79 28.75
C PHE A 9 15.24 15.09 28.46
N ARG A 10 16.13 14.11 28.58
CA ARG A 10 17.57 14.28 28.25
C ARG A 10 17.80 14.59 26.77
N LYS A 11 17.02 13.97 25.87
CA LYS A 11 17.06 14.29 24.43
C LYS A 11 16.55 15.70 24.14
N ILE A 12 15.50 16.15 24.82
CA ILE A 12 15.00 17.53 24.73
C ILE A 12 16.03 18.52 25.28
N GLU A 13 16.67 18.20 26.40
CA GLU A 13 17.74 19.01 27.01
C GLU A 13 18.97 19.13 26.09
N ALA A 14 19.38 18.02 25.45
CA ALA A 14 20.45 18.01 24.45
C ALA A 14 20.06 18.82 23.19
N LYS A 15 18.79 18.76 22.77
CA LYS A 15 18.28 19.55 21.63
C LYS A 15 18.21 21.04 21.97
N LEU A 16 17.80 21.40 23.18
CA LEU A 16 17.81 22.78 23.70
C LEU A 16 19.25 23.31 23.76
N LYS A 17 20.21 22.48 24.18
CA LYS A 17 21.65 22.79 24.14
C LYS A 17 22.21 22.89 22.71
N SER A 18 21.58 22.26 21.71
CA SER A 18 21.98 22.40 20.29
C SER A 18 21.40 23.64 19.58
N TYR A 19 20.41 24.32 20.15
CA TYR A 19 19.90 25.63 19.64
C TYR A 19 20.84 26.82 19.98
N THR A 20 22.07 26.52 20.39
CA THR A 20 23.17 27.47 20.64
C THR A 20 23.82 27.92 19.33
N TYR A 21 23.01 28.34 18.35
CA TYR A 21 23.42 29.13 17.19
C TYR A 21 22.92 30.58 17.39
N PRO A 22 23.59 31.61 16.86
CA PRO A 22 23.17 33.00 17.06
C PRO A 22 21.76 33.19 16.49
N SER A 23 20.79 33.28 17.38
CA SER A 23 19.39 33.55 17.08
C SER A 23 18.97 34.76 17.91
N PRO A 24 17.97 35.54 17.47
CA PRO A 24 17.44 36.67 18.25
C PRO A 24 17.07 36.29 19.69
N ILE A 25 16.63 35.05 19.89
CA ILE A 25 16.27 34.46 21.18
C ILE A 25 17.50 34.37 22.11
N ASN A 26 18.67 33.98 21.59
CA ASN A 26 19.89 33.90 22.39
C ASN A 26 20.38 35.27 22.86
N SER A 27 20.21 36.31 22.04
CA SER A 27 20.51 37.70 22.42
C SER A 27 19.56 38.21 23.51
N CYS A 28 18.25 37.94 23.38
CA CYS A 28 17.26 38.29 24.40
C CYS A 28 17.49 37.53 25.72
N LEU A 29 17.81 36.23 25.65
CA LEU A 29 18.11 35.43 26.84
C LEU A 29 19.39 35.89 27.53
N GLY A 30 20.42 36.28 26.77
CA GLY A 30 21.66 36.86 27.33
C GLY A 30 21.42 38.20 28.03
N LEU A 31 20.60 39.07 27.45
CA LEU A 31 20.20 40.34 28.09
C LEU A 31 19.36 40.11 29.35
N ALA A 32 18.48 39.10 29.36
CA ALA A 32 17.67 38.74 30.51
C ALA A 32 18.51 38.12 31.65
N GLU A 33 19.47 37.27 31.31
CA GLU A 33 20.44 36.67 32.24
C GLU A 33 21.28 37.75 32.93
N GLN A 34 21.77 38.74 32.16
CA GLN A 34 22.55 39.86 32.70
C GLN A 34 21.73 40.77 33.64
N LYS A 35 20.43 40.97 33.37
CA LYS A 35 19.56 41.83 34.20
C LYS A 35 18.98 41.13 35.43
N THR A 36 18.73 39.83 35.37
CA THR A 36 18.05 39.08 36.44
C THR A 36 19.00 38.27 37.32
N GLY A 37 20.22 38.00 36.87
CA GLY A 37 21.19 37.14 37.55
C GLY A 37 20.81 35.65 37.56
N LEU A 38 19.78 35.25 36.81
CA LEU A 38 19.30 33.87 36.74
C LEU A 38 19.90 33.13 35.56
N LYS A 39 20.24 31.85 35.76
CA LYS A 39 20.69 30.97 34.69
C LYS A 39 19.58 30.77 33.65
N ARG A 40 19.95 30.66 32.37
CA ARG A 40 19.02 30.50 31.23
C ARG A 40 17.98 29.40 31.41
N GLU A 41 18.37 28.25 31.94
CA GLU A 41 17.47 27.11 32.20
C GLU A 41 16.35 27.48 33.17
N GLN A 42 16.66 28.25 34.22
CA GLN A 42 15.68 28.70 35.20
C GLN A 42 14.73 29.74 34.60
N LEU A 43 15.23 30.62 33.72
CA LEU A 43 14.41 31.57 32.99
C LEU A 43 13.40 30.86 32.07
N ILE A 44 13.85 29.83 31.33
CA ILE A 44 12.99 29.03 30.45
C ILE A 44 11.91 28.31 31.27
N ILE A 45 12.28 27.66 32.38
CA ILE A 45 11.33 26.94 33.24
C ILE A 45 10.29 27.90 33.83
N ARG A 46 10.72 29.09 34.30
CA ARG A 46 9.81 30.11 34.84
C ARG A 46 8.89 30.68 33.77
N ALA A 47 9.41 30.99 32.58
CA ALA A 47 8.62 31.46 31.45
C ALA A 47 7.59 30.41 31.02
N PHE A 48 7.98 29.14 30.98
CA PHE A 48 7.07 28.03 30.72
C PHE A 48 5.99 27.92 31.81
N GLY A 49 6.36 28.00 33.08
CA GLY A 49 5.39 28.00 34.20
C GLY A 49 4.38 29.15 34.10
N ILE A 50 4.84 30.36 33.77
CA ILE A 50 3.97 31.53 33.55
C ILE A 50 3.03 31.28 32.36
N LEU A 51 3.54 30.74 31.26
CA LEU A 51 2.73 30.40 30.08
C LEU A 51 1.64 29.37 30.42
N MET A 52 1.97 28.34 31.20
CA MET A 52 1.01 27.32 31.64
C MET A 52 -0.10 27.95 32.51
N ILE A 53 0.25 28.83 33.44
CA ILE A 53 -0.73 29.56 34.28
C ILE A 53 -1.60 30.48 33.42
N TYR A 54 -0.99 31.20 32.46
CA TYR A 54 -1.72 32.04 31.52
C TYR A 54 -2.69 31.22 30.67
N LEU A 55 -2.32 30.03 30.18
CA LEU A 55 -3.23 29.16 29.41
C LEU A 55 -4.42 28.62 30.23
N VAL A 56 -4.41 28.75 31.55
CA VAL A 56 -5.54 28.39 32.42
C VAL A 56 -6.46 29.58 32.69
N PHE A 57 -5.90 30.78 32.92
CA PHE A 57 -6.65 31.95 33.41
C PHE A 57 -6.65 33.17 32.48
N GLY A 58 -5.82 33.16 31.45
CA GLY A 58 -5.58 34.25 30.51
C GLY A 58 -6.70 34.48 29.51
N TRP A 59 -6.70 35.68 28.92
CA TRP A 59 -7.60 36.08 27.85
C TRP A 59 -6.90 35.89 26.50
N GLY A 60 -7.61 35.38 25.49
CA GLY A 60 -7.03 35.13 24.16
C GLY A 60 -6.24 33.82 24.03
N ASN A 61 -6.48 32.85 24.92
CA ASN A 61 -5.79 31.56 24.91
C ASN A 61 -6.03 30.75 23.62
N ASP A 62 -7.16 30.98 22.95
CA ASP A 62 -7.50 30.43 21.65
C ASP A 62 -6.51 30.84 20.56
N LEU A 63 -6.16 32.13 20.51
CA LEU A 63 -5.18 32.65 19.55
C LEU A 63 -3.80 32.06 19.79
N VAL A 64 -3.35 32.00 21.05
CA VAL A 64 -2.05 31.43 21.41
C VAL A 64 -1.98 29.94 21.07
N CYS A 65 -3.04 29.19 21.39
CA CYS A 65 -3.11 27.76 21.09
C CYS A 65 -3.11 27.49 19.58
N ASN A 66 -3.89 28.27 18.81
CA ASN A 66 -3.94 28.15 17.35
C ASN A 66 -2.60 28.53 16.71
N PHE A 67 -1.87 29.51 17.25
CA PHE A 67 -0.55 29.87 16.76
C PHE A 67 0.45 28.71 16.94
N ILE A 68 0.44 28.06 18.10
CA ILE A 68 1.26 26.86 18.37
C ILE A 68 0.86 25.71 17.43
N GLY A 69 -0.45 25.48 17.26
CA GLY A 69 -1.01 24.45 16.38
C GLY A 69 -0.80 24.67 14.89
N LEU A 70 -0.45 25.89 14.47
CA LEU A 70 -0.32 26.27 13.07
C LEU A 70 1.12 26.50 12.65
N VAL A 71 1.85 27.37 13.35
CA VAL A 71 3.10 27.96 12.83
C VAL A 71 4.24 26.93 12.74
N TYR A 72 4.48 26.18 13.81
CA TYR A 72 5.55 25.16 13.78
C TYR A 72 5.25 24.03 12.78
N PRO A 73 4.05 23.41 12.78
CA PRO A 73 3.70 22.39 11.78
C PRO A 73 3.74 22.92 10.35
N THR A 74 3.40 24.18 10.11
CA THR A 74 3.46 24.79 8.76
C THR A 74 4.91 24.90 8.30
N TYR A 75 5.79 25.46 9.13
CA TYR A 75 7.22 25.53 8.84
C TYR A 75 7.81 24.13 8.60
N ALA A 76 7.46 23.16 9.45
CA ALA A 76 7.93 21.79 9.31
C ALA A 76 7.35 21.07 8.08
N SER A 77 6.11 21.38 7.67
CA SER A 77 5.50 20.89 6.44
C SER A 77 6.22 21.43 5.21
N LEU A 78 6.57 22.72 5.18
CA LEU A 78 7.34 23.33 4.09
C LEU A 78 8.72 22.67 3.94
N LEU A 79 9.45 22.51 5.06
CA LEU A 79 10.70 21.76 5.05
C LEU A 79 10.51 20.31 4.60
N ALA A 80 9.38 19.69 4.96
CA ALA A 80 9.08 18.32 4.57
C ALA A 80 8.87 18.17 3.05
N VAL A 81 8.30 19.19 2.41
CA VAL A 81 8.07 19.24 0.97
C VAL A 81 9.37 19.50 0.21
N GLU A 82 10.24 20.39 0.70
CA GLU A 82 11.43 20.83 -0.03
C GLU A 82 12.65 19.90 0.12
N VAL A 83 12.87 19.30 1.30
CA VAL A 83 14.20 18.72 1.64
C VAL A 83 14.13 17.24 2.06
N ARG A 84 12.94 16.67 2.29
CA ARG A 84 12.80 15.49 3.16
C ARG A 84 12.06 14.29 2.56
N THR A 85 12.13 13.17 3.30
CA THR A 85 11.67 11.84 2.88
C THR A 85 10.14 11.71 2.88
N LYS A 86 9.59 10.78 2.06
CA LYS A 86 8.13 10.48 1.97
C LYS A 86 7.46 10.23 3.33
N ASN A 87 8.19 9.64 4.29
CA ASN A 87 7.67 9.35 5.63
C ASN A 87 7.39 10.64 6.43
N GLU A 88 8.22 11.67 6.28
CA GLU A 88 8.05 12.94 6.98
C GLU A 88 6.92 13.78 6.38
N GLN A 89 6.72 13.71 5.06
CA GLN A 89 5.56 14.30 4.39
C GLN A 89 4.25 13.66 4.89
N THR A 90 4.25 12.33 5.02
CA THR A 90 3.09 11.59 5.53
C THR A 90 2.73 11.98 6.97
N GLN A 91 3.73 12.19 7.84
CA GLN A 91 3.50 12.62 9.22
C GLN A 91 2.72 13.93 9.30
N TRP A 92 3.12 14.94 8.53
CA TRP A 92 2.45 16.25 8.57
C TRP A 92 1.07 16.21 7.94
N LEU A 93 0.87 15.41 6.88
CA LEU A 93 -0.45 15.18 6.32
C LEU A 93 -1.40 14.54 7.36
N VAL A 94 -0.92 13.55 8.11
CA VAL A 94 -1.67 12.91 9.19
C VAL A 94 -1.97 13.88 10.34
N TYR A 95 -1.00 14.72 10.71
CA TYR A 95 -1.22 15.81 11.67
C TYR A 95 -2.37 16.72 11.22
N TRP A 96 -2.36 17.20 9.97
CA TRP A 96 -3.40 18.10 9.46
C TRP A 96 -4.78 17.45 9.41
N MET A 97 -4.87 16.15 9.09
CA MET A 97 -6.14 15.41 9.15
C MET A 97 -6.72 15.38 10.56
N VAL A 98 -5.89 15.08 11.57
CA VAL A 98 -6.33 15.05 12.97
C VAL A 98 -6.68 16.45 13.46
N TYR A 99 -5.85 17.45 13.14
CA TYR A 99 -6.08 18.85 13.48
C TYR A 99 -7.42 19.34 12.93
N ALA A 100 -7.68 19.16 11.64
CA ALA A 100 -8.92 19.60 11.00
C ALA A 100 -10.16 18.91 11.60
N SER A 101 -10.07 17.59 11.85
CA SER A 101 -11.15 16.83 12.48
C SER A 101 -11.47 17.34 13.89
N PHE A 102 -10.43 17.63 14.68
CA PHE A 102 -10.57 18.16 16.03
C PHE A 102 -11.13 19.59 16.01
N SER A 103 -10.63 20.46 15.12
CA SER A 103 -11.14 21.83 14.97
C SER A 103 -12.61 21.88 14.57
N LEU A 104 -13.09 20.92 13.76
CA LEU A 104 -14.50 20.82 13.41
C LEU A 104 -15.37 20.47 14.62
N ILE A 105 -14.91 19.52 15.45
CA ILE A 105 -15.60 19.15 16.70
C ILE A 105 -15.62 20.35 17.66
N GLU A 106 -14.50 21.05 17.82
CA GLU A 106 -14.43 22.26 18.65
C GLU A 106 -15.41 23.32 18.20
N TYR A 107 -15.44 23.63 16.91
CA TYR A 107 -16.34 24.63 16.36
C TYR A 107 -17.80 24.30 16.68
N SER A 108 -18.19 23.03 16.57
CA SER A 108 -19.55 22.58 16.92
C SER A 108 -19.89 22.68 18.41
N ARG A 109 -18.89 22.81 19.29
CA ARG A 109 -19.02 22.83 20.77
C ARG A 109 -18.50 24.13 21.40
N TYR A 110 -18.39 25.20 20.60
CA TYR A 110 -17.75 26.46 20.99
C TYR A 110 -18.20 26.97 22.37
N THR A 111 -19.50 27.15 22.59
CA THR A 111 -20.06 27.69 23.85
C THR A 111 -19.72 26.83 25.07
N PHE A 112 -19.69 25.51 24.93
CA PHE A 112 -19.37 24.58 26.02
C PHE A 112 -17.88 24.64 26.39
N ILE A 113 -17.00 24.69 25.38
CA ILE A 113 -15.55 24.70 25.57
C ILE A 113 -15.07 25.93 26.32
N HIS A 114 -15.63 27.11 26.02
CA HIS A 114 -15.28 28.35 26.72
C HIS A 114 -15.68 28.37 28.21
N THR A 115 -16.55 27.44 28.64
CA THR A 115 -16.93 27.30 30.05
C THR A 115 -15.91 26.44 30.84
N LEU A 116 -15.12 25.61 30.16
CA LEU A 116 -14.15 24.71 30.79
C LEU A 116 -12.82 25.41 31.08
N ARG A 117 -12.54 25.65 32.36
CA ARG A 117 -11.24 26.17 32.80
C ARG A 117 -10.13 25.16 32.49
N GLY A 118 -9.01 25.63 31.95
CA GLY A 118 -7.85 24.80 31.62
C GLY A 118 -7.96 23.99 30.31
N TYR A 119 -9.07 24.10 29.56
CA TYR A 119 -9.21 23.45 28.26
C TYR A 119 -8.06 23.81 27.30
N TRP A 120 -7.71 25.09 27.19
CA TRP A 120 -6.67 25.58 26.29
C TRP A 120 -5.29 25.02 26.60
N LEU A 121 -5.00 24.80 27.89
CA LEU A 121 -3.78 24.14 28.33
C LEU A 121 -3.74 22.68 27.85
N VAL A 122 -4.82 21.94 28.06
CA VAL A 122 -4.95 20.55 27.61
C VAL A 122 -4.83 20.47 26.08
N LYS A 123 -5.45 21.41 25.36
CA LYS A 123 -5.36 21.50 23.90
C LYS A 123 -3.93 21.74 23.43
N CYS A 124 -3.18 22.65 24.07
CA CYS A 124 -1.77 22.86 23.74
C CYS A 124 -0.94 21.58 23.93
N ILE A 125 -1.11 20.88 25.06
CA ILE A 125 -0.42 19.60 25.32
C ILE A 125 -0.79 18.58 24.24
N PHE A 126 -2.07 18.48 23.90
CA PHE A 126 -2.58 17.59 22.87
C PHE A 126 -1.95 17.88 21.50
N LEU A 127 -1.94 19.14 21.05
CA LEU A 127 -1.36 19.55 19.78
C LEU A 127 0.15 19.26 19.71
N ILE A 128 0.88 19.53 20.79
CA ILE A 128 2.31 19.20 20.88
C ILE A 128 2.52 17.68 20.77
N TRP A 129 1.67 16.88 21.40
CA TRP A 129 1.72 15.42 21.30
C TRP A 129 1.43 14.93 19.87
N LEU A 130 0.56 15.59 19.10
CA LEU A 130 0.33 15.28 17.69
C LEU A 130 1.56 15.55 16.81
N MET A 131 2.38 16.55 17.16
CA MET A 131 3.59 16.92 16.41
C MET A 131 4.74 15.92 16.58
N LEU A 132 4.64 14.99 17.55
CA LEU A 132 5.65 13.95 17.76
C LEU A 132 5.68 13.00 16.55
N SER A 133 6.86 12.86 15.95
CA SER A 133 7.10 12.04 14.76
C SER A 133 7.28 10.56 15.09
N GLY A 134 6.92 9.69 14.15
CA GLY A 134 7.12 8.24 14.22
C GLY A 134 5.81 7.45 14.34
N GLU A 135 5.89 6.12 14.29
CA GLU A 135 4.72 5.22 14.32
C GLU A 135 3.94 5.26 15.65
N ASN A 136 4.60 5.71 16.72
CA ASN A 136 4.00 5.96 18.03
C ASN A 136 3.67 7.45 18.25
N GLY A 137 3.75 8.27 17.21
CA GLY A 137 3.39 9.69 17.23
C GLY A 137 1.90 9.89 17.45
N GLY A 138 1.53 10.96 18.15
CA GLY A 138 0.14 11.15 18.59
C GLY A 138 -0.87 11.26 17.45
N ALA A 139 -0.49 11.96 16.37
CA ALA A 139 -1.32 12.07 15.17
C ALA A 139 -1.56 10.70 14.53
N TYR A 140 -0.53 9.86 14.45
CA TYR A 140 -0.61 8.55 13.82
C TYR A 140 -1.47 7.56 14.63
N ILE A 141 -1.40 7.62 15.96
CA ILE A 141 -2.25 6.81 16.85
C ILE A 141 -3.73 7.17 16.65
N ILE A 142 -4.07 8.47 16.63
CA ILE A 142 -5.45 8.91 16.42
C ILE A 142 -5.92 8.57 15.01
N TYR A 143 -5.05 8.78 14.03
CA TYR A 143 -5.36 8.44 12.66
C TYR A 143 -5.72 6.97 12.53
N ARG A 144 -4.87 6.03 12.99
CA ARG A 144 -5.17 4.60 12.87
C ARG A 144 -6.41 4.15 13.66
N ARG A 145 -6.61 4.68 14.87
CA ARG A 145 -7.68 4.21 15.76
C ARG A 145 -9.06 4.80 15.45
N ILE A 146 -9.10 6.07 15.05
CA ILE A 146 -10.34 6.83 14.93
C ILE A 146 -10.59 7.20 13.48
N ILE A 147 -9.72 8.02 12.88
CA ILE A 147 -9.95 8.61 11.56
C ILE A 147 -9.97 7.53 10.48
N TYR A 148 -8.99 6.63 10.48
CA TYR A 148 -8.91 5.50 9.56
C TYR A 148 -10.13 4.60 9.73
N ARG A 149 -10.56 4.27 10.95
CA ARG A 149 -11.75 3.44 11.17
C ARG A 149 -13.02 4.10 10.63
N PHE A 150 -13.21 5.40 10.88
CA PHE A 150 -14.36 6.15 10.42
C PHE A 150 -14.35 6.39 8.90
N LEU A 151 -13.20 6.75 8.33
CA LEU A 151 -13.00 6.86 6.89
C LEU A 151 -13.13 5.49 6.22
N PHE A 152 -12.66 4.40 6.83
CA PHE A 152 -12.81 3.06 6.32
C PHE A 152 -14.28 2.64 6.25
N GLU A 153 -15.07 3.00 7.27
CA GLU A 153 -16.52 2.78 7.28
C GLU A 153 -17.25 3.66 6.24
N ILE A 154 -16.84 4.93 6.04
CA ILE A 154 -17.48 5.87 5.10
C ILE A 154 -17.03 5.67 3.64
N LEU A 155 -15.74 5.43 3.39
CA LEU A 155 -15.17 5.27 2.05
C LEU A 155 -15.40 3.89 1.45
N GLN A 156 -16.01 2.96 2.19
CA GLN A 156 -16.25 1.58 1.74
C GLN A 156 -15.10 1.01 0.89
N LEU A 157 -13.88 0.99 1.44
CA LEU A 157 -12.98 -0.11 1.12
C LEU A 157 -13.56 -1.34 1.81
N ARG A 158 -14.62 -1.87 1.18
CA ARG A 158 -15.38 -3.05 1.59
C ARG A 158 -14.38 -4.14 1.93
N LYS A 159 -14.16 -4.44 3.22
CA LYS A 159 -13.91 -5.83 3.58
C LYS A 159 -15.14 -6.56 3.03
N PRO A 160 -15.00 -7.44 2.03
CA PRO A 160 -16.12 -8.14 1.44
C PRO A 160 -16.84 -8.81 2.60
N ASN A 161 -18.17 -8.77 2.52
CA ASN A 161 -18.99 -9.56 3.42
C ASN A 161 -18.44 -11.00 3.36
N PRO A 162 -17.91 -11.57 4.47
CA PRO A 162 -17.34 -12.93 4.47
C PRO A 162 -18.39 -14.02 4.19
N LYS A 163 -19.61 -13.62 3.83
CA LYS A 163 -20.74 -14.47 3.43
C LYS A 163 -21.03 -14.44 1.93
N THR A 164 -20.04 -14.22 1.07
CA THR A 164 -20.17 -14.73 -0.31
C THR A 164 -19.75 -16.20 -0.30
N PRO A 165 -20.47 -17.12 -0.97
CA PRO A 165 -20.10 -18.54 -1.02
C PRO A 165 -18.76 -18.81 -1.73
N PHE A 166 -18.08 -17.75 -2.19
CA PHE A 166 -16.89 -17.79 -3.03
C PHE A 166 -15.58 -17.70 -2.25
N TYR A 167 -15.56 -17.07 -1.07
CA TYR A 167 -14.32 -16.81 -0.34
C TYR A 167 -14.23 -17.62 0.97
N ASN A 168 -13.00 -17.91 1.38
CA ASN A 168 -12.72 -18.51 2.70
C ASN A 168 -12.76 -17.46 3.81
N GLU A 169 -12.80 -17.91 5.07
CA GLU A 169 -12.85 -17.01 6.23
C GLU A 169 -11.61 -16.13 6.35
N SER A 170 -10.44 -16.63 5.94
CA SER A 170 -9.17 -15.90 5.96
C SER A 170 -9.01 -14.89 4.82
N ALA A 171 -10.02 -14.70 3.96
CA ALA A 171 -9.95 -13.83 2.79
C ALA A 171 -9.46 -12.41 3.13
N GLY A 172 -8.37 -12.00 2.45
CA GLY A 172 -7.77 -10.68 2.65
C GLY A 172 -6.81 -10.60 3.83
N GLU A 173 -6.47 -11.71 4.50
CA GLU A 173 -5.46 -11.77 5.55
C GLU A 173 -4.19 -12.49 5.05
N SER A 174 -3.05 -11.80 5.05
CA SER A 174 -1.77 -12.37 4.60
C SER A 174 -1.00 -13.03 5.73
N ASN A 175 -1.00 -12.40 6.92
CA ASN A 175 -0.32 -12.92 8.11
C ASN A 175 -1.25 -13.81 8.95
N ILE A 176 -1.28 -15.10 8.66
CA ILE A 176 -2.03 -16.09 9.45
C ILE A 176 -1.18 -16.52 10.65
N GLU A 177 -1.52 -16.00 11.83
CA GLU A 177 -0.77 -16.28 13.08
C GLU A 177 -1.02 -17.68 13.65
N LYS A 178 -2.17 -18.28 13.34
CA LYS A 178 -2.60 -19.58 13.87
C LYS A 178 -3.02 -20.51 12.74
N ALA A 179 -2.05 -21.24 12.19
CA ALA A 179 -2.29 -22.38 11.32
C ALA A 179 -1.77 -23.66 11.97
N ALA A 180 -2.35 -24.80 11.59
CA ALA A 180 -1.94 -26.11 12.12
C ALA A 180 -0.50 -26.46 11.67
N LEU A 181 -0.13 -26.07 10.45
CA LEU A 181 1.17 -26.32 9.84
C LEU A 181 1.58 -25.14 8.97
N TYR A 182 2.88 -24.93 8.86
CA TYR A 182 3.51 -23.97 7.97
C TYR A 182 4.53 -24.67 7.07
N ASP A 183 4.70 -24.19 5.84
CA ASP A 183 5.75 -24.66 4.93
C ASP A 183 7.13 -24.15 5.37
N LYS A 184 8.18 -24.55 4.64
CA LYS A 184 9.57 -24.15 4.93
C LYS A 184 9.82 -22.63 4.82
N TYR A 185 8.89 -21.88 4.23
CA TYR A 185 8.94 -20.43 4.12
C TYR A 185 8.00 -19.74 5.12
N GLY A 186 7.23 -20.47 5.93
CA GLY A 186 6.31 -19.86 6.89
C GLY A 186 4.96 -19.44 6.31
N ASN A 187 4.56 -19.95 5.15
CA ASN A 187 3.17 -19.85 4.70
C ASN A 187 2.33 -20.97 5.32
N PRO A 188 1.07 -20.71 5.73
CA PRO A 188 0.22 -21.74 6.28
C PRO A 188 -0.09 -22.82 5.23
N VAL A 189 -0.07 -24.10 5.63
CA VAL A 189 -0.34 -25.23 4.73
C VAL A 189 -1.85 -25.47 4.61
N GLY A 190 -2.31 -25.76 3.39
CA GLY A 190 -3.71 -26.13 3.12
C GLY A 190 -4.52 -25.01 2.45
N ARG A 191 -5.62 -25.42 1.79
CA ARG A 191 -6.43 -24.54 0.91
C ARG A 191 -7.45 -23.67 1.64
N ALA A 192 -7.66 -23.92 2.94
CA ALA A 192 -8.54 -23.10 3.78
C ALA A 192 -8.03 -21.66 3.93
N TYR A 193 -6.74 -21.44 3.68
CA TYR A 193 -6.08 -20.14 3.73
C TYR A 193 -5.93 -19.48 2.35
N ASP A 194 -6.48 -20.08 1.29
CA ASP A 194 -6.56 -19.42 -0.01
C ASP A 194 -7.68 -18.35 0.02
N LEU A 195 -7.65 -17.39 -0.91
CA LEU A 195 -8.73 -16.41 -1.07
C LEU A 195 -10.06 -17.11 -1.41
N GLY A 196 -10.04 -17.91 -2.47
CA GLY A 196 -11.21 -18.60 -3.00
C GLY A 196 -11.48 -19.94 -2.31
N ARG A 197 -12.75 -20.23 -2.07
CA ARG A 197 -13.22 -21.54 -1.63
C ARG A 197 -13.18 -22.55 -2.79
N ASP A 198 -12.82 -23.79 -2.48
CA ASP A 198 -12.78 -24.87 -3.46
C ASP A 198 -14.17 -25.10 -4.09
N GLY A 199 -14.20 -25.33 -5.41
CA GLY A 199 -15.43 -25.57 -6.17
C GLY A 199 -16.38 -24.38 -6.35
N SER A 200 -16.08 -23.19 -5.82
CA SER A 200 -17.02 -22.06 -5.88
C SER A 200 -17.02 -21.29 -7.22
N PHE A 201 -16.07 -21.52 -8.12
CA PHE A 201 -15.88 -20.72 -9.33
C PHE A 201 -16.28 -21.44 -10.63
N THR A 202 -17.26 -22.35 -10.58
CA THR A 202 -17.69 -23.19 -11.72
C THR A 202 -18.25 -22.44 -12.93
N GLU A 203 -18.73 -21.22 -12.72
CA GLU A 203 -19.30 -20.36 -13.76
C GLU A 203 -18.23 -19.51 -14.48
N TYR A 204 -16.96 -19.61 -14.06
CA TYR A 204 -15.89 -18.78 -14.57
C TYR A 204 -14.92 -19.59 -15.44
N ASN A 205 -14.73 -19.11 -16.65
CA ASN A 205 -13.83 -19.68 -17.63
C ASN A 205 -12.54 -18.84 -17.71
N ILE A 206 -11.40 -19.51 -17.64
CA ILE A 206 -10.06 -18.91 -17.78
C ILE A 206 -9.45 -19.36 -19.11
N LEU A 207 -9.05 -18.39 -19.93
CA LEU A 207 -8.21 -18.63 -21.09
C LEU A 207 -6.76 -18.33 -20.73
N ILE A 208 -5.87 -19.30 -20.85
CA ILE A 208 -4.42 -19.11 -20.68
C ILE A 208 -3.77 -19.08 -22.05
N GLY A 209 -3.35 -17.89 -22.48
CA GLY A 209 -2.52 -17.68 -23.67
C GLY A 209 -1.04 -17.76 -23.32
N GLN A 210 -0.41 -18.88 -23.66
CA GLN A 210 1.04 -19.02 -23.57
C GLN A 210 1.69 -18.56 -24.88
N LEU A 211 2.18 -17.31 -24.90
CA LEU A 211 2.86 -16.75 -26.07
C LEU A 211 4.37 -17.04 -26.03
N TYR A 212 4.95 -17.17 -24.83
CA TYR A 212 6.30 -17.69 -24.64
C TYR A 212 6.38 -19.18 -24.98
N LEU A 213 7.16 -19.53 -26.00
CA LEU A 213 7.30 -20.90 -26.50
C LEU A 213 8.64 -21.56 -26.10
N GLY A 214 9.35 -21.01 -25.12
CA GLY A 214 10.56 -21.64 -24.58
C GLY A 214 10.26 -23.02 -23.97
N GLY A 215 11.24 -23.92 -24.04
CA GLY A 215 11.07 -25.33 -23.65
C GLY A 215 10.90 -25.53 -22.14
N GLU A 216 11.39 -24.58 -21.33
CA GLU A 216 11.31 -24.63 -19.87
C GLU A 216 9.87 -24.48 -19.35
N LEU A 217 9.05 -23.72 -20.07
CA LEU A 217 7.61 -23.62 -19.82
C LEU A 217 6.86 -24.65 -20.67
N SER A 218 7.07 -25.92 -20.34
CA SER A 218 6.41 -27.04 -21.01
C SER A 218 4.93 -27.15 -20.64
N ASP A 219 4.19 -28.00 -21.36
CA ASP A 219 2.79 -28.27 -21.05
C ASP A 219 2.65 -28.96 -19.68
N GLU A 220 3.63 -29.81 -19.28
CA GLU A 220 3.68 -30.39 -17.94
C GLU A 220 3.90 -29.33 -16.86
N ALA A 221 4.73 -28.32 -17.12
CA ALA A 221 4.92 -27.20 -16.20
C ALA A 221 3.61 -26.41 -16.03
N MET A 222 2.91 -26.13 -17.13
CA MET A 222 1.61 -25.45 -17.14
C MET A 222 0.47 -26.27 -16.54
N GLN A 223 0.57 -27.59 -16.49
CA GLN A 223 -0.46 -28.43 -15.86
C GLN A 223 -0.61 -28.11 -14.36
N LYS A 224 0.47 -27.69 -13.68
CA LYS A 224 0.45 -27.36 -12.24
C LYS A 224 -0.47 -26.16 -11.90
N PRO A 225 -0.34 -24.97 -12.54
CA PRO A 225 -1.32 -23.89 -12.36
C PRO A 225 -2.73 -24.30 -12.78
N ILE A 226 -2.87 -25.04 -13.88
CA ILE A 226 -4.19 -25.47 -14.39
C ILE A 226 -4.93 -26.33 -13.35
N ASP A 227 -4.25 -27.32 -12.75
CA ASP A 227 -4.84 -28.17 -11.73
C ASP A 227 -5.20 -27.40 -10.46
N ALA A 228 -4.35 -26.46 -10.06
CA ALA A 228 -4.61 -25.59 -8.91
C ALA A 228 -5.87 -24.71 -9.13
N LEU A 229 -6.11 -24.24 -10.35
CA LEU A 229 -7.30 -23.47 -10.70
C LEU A 229 -8.56 -24.34 -10.78
N LYS A 230 -8.46 -25.54 -11.36
CA LYS A 230 -9.59 -26.50 -11.44
C LYS A 230 -10.13 -26.88 -10.07
N VAL A 231 -9.26 -26.97 -9.06
CA VAL A 231 -9.66 -27.18 -7.65
C VAL A 231 -10.63 -26.10 -7.15
N LYS A 232 -10.51 -24.85 -7.61
CA LYS A 232 -11.45 -23.77 -7.28
C LYS A 232 -12.73 -23.81 -8.09
N GLY A 233 -12.83 -24.69 -9.09
CA GLY A 233 -13.97 -24.86 -9.96
C GLY A 233 -13.82 -24.20 -11.33
N PHE A 234 -12.74 -23.45 -11.60
CA PHE A 234 -12.54 -22.80 -12.88
C PHE A 234 -12.47 -23.80 -14.04
N GLN A 235 -13.10 -23.44 -15.16
CA GLN A 235 -12.90 -24.15 -16.43
C GLN A 235 -11.74 -23.49 -17.17
N VAL A 236 -10.65 -24.22 -17.35
CA VAL A 236 -9.40 -23.65 -17.87
C VAL A 236 -9.11 -24.19 -19.26
N LYS A 237 -8.94 -23.29 -20.23
CA LYS A 237 -8.43 -23.60 -21.56
C LYS A 237 -7.03 -23.01 -21.70
N HIS A 238 -6.04 -23.86 -21.95
CA HIS A 238 -4.67 -23.45 -22.27
C HIS A 238 -4.45 -23.58 -23.78
N VAL A 239 -3.84 -22.56 -24.38
CA VAL A 239 -3.48 -22.50 -25.79
C VAL A 239 -2.09 -21.90 -25.94
N ARG A 240 -1.36 -22.34 -26.95
CA ARG A 240 -0.02 -21.86 -27.29
C ARG A 240 -0.07 -21.00 -28.55
N GLY A 241 0.64 -19.88 -28.52
CA GLY A 241 0.76 -18.96 -29.66
C GLY A 241 -0.45 -18.03 -29.85
N GLU A 242 -0.21 -16.95 -30.59
CA GLU A 242 -1.13 -15.82 -30.72
C GLU A 242 -2.41 -16.16 -31.50
N SER A 243 -2.31 -16.92 -32.58
CA SER A 243 -3.48 -17.25 -33.42
C SER A 243 -4.54 -18.05 -32.66
N ALA A 244 -4.13 -19.08 -31.92
CA ALA A 244 -5.03 -19.90 -31.10
C ALA A 244 -5.62 -19.07 -29.94
N PHE A 245 -4.80 -18.24 -29.30
CA PHE A 245 -5.24 -17.33 -28.25
C PHE A 245 -6.30 -16.34 -28.75
N LEU A 246 -6.05 -15.68 -29.87
CA LEU A 246 -6.97 -14.72 -30.47
C LEU A 246 -8.32 -15.36 -30.83
N SER A 247 -8.28 -16.57 -31.43
CA SER A 247 -9.50 -17.31 -31.78
C SER A 247 -10.36 -17.61 -30.55
N GLU A 248 -9.74 -18.07 -29.46
CA GLU A 248 -10.45 -18.37 -28.22
C GLU A 248 -10.96 -17.11 -27.52
N LEU A 249 -10.14 -16.05 -27.43
CA LEU A 249 -10.51 -14.80 -26.78
C LEU A 249 -11.75 -14.17 -27.44
N ARG A 250 -11.83 -14.20 -28.78
CA ARG A 250 -12.97 -13.70 -29.57
C ARG A 250 -14.25 -14.52 -29.41
N SER A 251 -14.20 -15.73 -28.83
CA SER A 251 -15.40 -16.52 -28.58
C SER A 251 -16.31 -15.93 -27.50
N LYS A 252 -15.82 -14.94 -26.72
CA LYS A 252 -16.55 -14.26 -25.62
C LYS A 252 -17.04 -15.20 -24.51
N ARG A 253 -16.48 -16.40 -24.41
CA ARG A 253 -16.82 -17.40 -23.38
C ARG A 253 -16.04 -17.23 -22.08
N TYR A 254 -14.95 -16.47 -22.10
CA TYR A 254 -14.01 -16.35 -21.00
C TYR A 254 -14.28 -15.10 -20.16
N GLN A 255 -14.05 -15.19 -18.85
CA GLN A 255 -14.14 -14.05 -17.93
C GLN A 255 -12.76 -13.58 -17.50
N ILE A 256 -11.76 -14.45 -17.60
CA ILE A 256 -10.37 -14.15 -17.28
C ILE A 256 -9.48 -14.59 -18.44
N ALA A 257 -8.53 -13.74 -18.82
CA ALA A 257 -7.48 -14.05 -19.78
C ALA A 257 -6.11 -13.92 -19.11
N TRP A 258 -5.27 -14.95 -19.20
CA TRP A 258 -3.85 -14.85 -18.88
C TRP A 258 -3.05 -14.66 -20.15
N VAL A 259 -2.03 -13.82 -20.09
CA VAL A 259 -1.09 -13.58 -21.19
C VAL A 259 0.32 -13.78 -20.67
N ILE A 260 0.99 -14.83 -21.12
CA ILE A 260 2.40 -15.09 -20.80
C ILE A 260 3.24 -14.58 -21.97
N SER A 261 3.86 -13.41 -21.75
CA SER A 261 4.52 -12.61 -22.77
C SER A 261 5.71 -13.31 -23.41
N THR A 262 5.98 -12.97 -24.67
CA THR A 262 7.14 -13.44 -25.43
C THR A 262 8.05 -12.27 -25.83
N ASN A 263 9.10 -12.57 -26.60
CA ASN A 263 10.05 -11.60 -27.12
C ASN A 263 9.68 -11.00 -28.49
N SER A 264 8.70 -11.61 -29.15
CA SER A 264 8.22 -11.19 -30.46
C SER A 264 7.17 -10.10 -30.30
N THR A 265 7.25 -9.06 -31.14
CA THR A 265 6.22 -8.02 -31.26
C THR A 265 4.84 -8.66 -31.42
N ALA A 266 3.88 -8.21 -30.62
CA ALA A 266 2.54 -8.80 -30.64
C ALA A 266 1.79 -8.40 -31.91
N ASP A 267 0.98 -9.31 -32.45
CA ASP A 267 0.01 -8.95 -33.48
C ASP A 267 -0.95 -7.88 -32.91
N ALA A 268 -1.06 -6.74 -33.61
CA ALA A 268 -1.93 -5.64 -33.20
C ALA A 268 -3.39 -6.09 -33.00
N THR A 269 -3.84 -7.13 -33.71
CA THR A 269 -5.19 -7.69 -33.53
C THR A 269 -5.37 -8.42 -32.21
N VAL A 270 -4.30 -8.98 -31.62
CA VAL A 270 -4.29 -9.55 -30.27
C VAL A 270 -4.43 -8.44 -29.24
N ILE A 271 -3.65 -7.36 -29.39
CA ILE A 271 -3.71 -6.21 -28.48
C ILE A 271 -5.11 -5.58 -28.49
N LEU A 272 -5.67 -5.32 -29.68
CA LEU A 272 -7.03 -4.80 -29.83
C LEU A 272 -8.08 -5.71 -29.17
N ALA A 273 -7.95 -7.03 -29.33
CA ALA A 273 -8.88 -7.98 -28.71
C ALA A 273 -8.75 -8.01 -27.17
N LEU A 274 -7.54 -7.88 -26.63
CA LEU A 274 -7.31 -7.72 -25.20
C LEU A 274 -7.88 -6.40 -24.67
N THR A 275 -7.72 -5.30 -25.41
CA THR A 275 -8.29 -3.99 -25.07
C THR A 275 -9.82 -4.06 -25.03
N GLU A 276 -10.47 -4.68 -26.02
CA GLU A 276 -11.92 -4.92 -26.02
C GLU A 276 -12.35 -5.78 -24.82
N PHE A 277 -11.67 -6.91 -24.61
CA PHE A 277 -11.95 -7.83 -23.50
C PHE A 277 -11.87 -7.13 -22.14
N HIS A 278 -10.82 -6.37 -21.90
CA HIS A 278 -10.65 -5.58 -20.68
C HIS A 278 -11.73 -4.51 -20.54
N SER A 279 -12.04 -3.76 -21.61
CA SER A 279 -13.00 -2.65 -21.59
C SER A 279 -14.45 -3.08 -21.29
N THR A 280 -14.75 -4.36 -21.53
CA THR A 280 -16.05 -5.00 -21.34
C THR A 280 -16.14 -5.84 -20.06
N GLY A 281 -15.13 -5.76 -19.19
CA GLY A 281 -15.16 -6.33 -17.84
C GLY A 281 -14.31 -7.58 -17.67
N GLY A 282 -13.63 -8.03 -18.72
CA GLY A 282 -12.73 -9.19 -18.68
C GLY A 282 -11.53 -8.93 -17.79
N GLY A 283 -11.29 -9.84 -16.84
CA GLY A 283 -10.14 -9.78 -15.94
C GLY A 283 -8.87 -10.24 -16.64
N ILE A 284 -7.76 -9.52 -16.50
CA ILE A 284 -6.50 -9.87 -17.17
C ILE A 284 -5.40 -10.19 -16.15
N PHE A 285 -4.74 -11.33 -16.33
CA PHE A 285 -3.48 -11.64 -15.66
C PHE A 285 -2.33 -11.55 -16.67
N LEU A 286 -1.53 -10.49 -16.59
CA LEU A 286 -0.36 -10.29 -17.44
C LEU A 286 0.88 -10.81 -16.75
N PHE A 287 1.60 -11.66 -17.46
CA PHE A 287 2.90 -12.18 -17.09
C PHE A 287 3.95 -11.64 -18.05
N ALA A 288 4.95 -10.99 -17.49
CA ALA A 288 6.17 -10.56 -18.16
C ALA A 288 7.39 -11.09 -17.39
N ASP A 289 8.56 -10.93 -17.96
CA ASP A 289 9.84 -11.32 -17.34
C ASP A 289 10.88 -10.28 -17.76
N ASN A 290 12.17 -10.58 -17.90
CA ASN A 290 13.12 -9.58 -18.39
C ASN A 290 12.93 -9.21 -19.87
N ILE A 291 13.46 -8.06 -20.31
CA ILE A 291 13.64 -7.77 -21.74
C ILE A 291 14.47 -8.90 -22.38
N PRO A 292 14.05 -9.48 -23.53
CA PRO A 292 12.95 -9.04 -24.39
C PRO A 292 11.57 -9.67 -24.12
N TYR A 293 11.40 -10.57 -23.15
CA TYR A 293 10.18 -11.35 -22.87
C TYR A 293 9.05 -10.55 -22.20
N ILE A 294 8.77 -9.36 -22.72
CA ILE A 294 7.82 -8.39 -22.19
C ILE A 294 6.77 -7.95 -23.23
N SER A 295 6.96 -8.28 -24.51
CA SER A 295 6.36 -7.50 -25.60
C SER A 295 4.83 -7.47 -25.58
N PRO A 296 4.08 -8.59 -25.60
CA PRO A 296 2.62 -8.54 -25.55
C PRO A 296 2.03 -7.80 -24.35
N ALA A 297 2.60 -8.00 -23.14
CA ALA A 297 2.16 -7.26 -21.96
C ALA A 297 2.50 -5.77 -22.06
N SER A 298 3.71 -5.41 -22.48
CA SER A 298 4.15 -4.03 -22.59
C SER A 298 3.35 -3.25 -23.64
N GLU A 299 3.01 -3.88 -24.77
CA GLU A 299 2.23 -3.25 -25.84
C GLU A 299 0.79 -3.00 -25.40
N PHE A 300 0.14 -4.01 -24.80
CA PHE A 300 -1.19 -3.85 -24.24
C PHE A 300 -1.27 -2.77 -23.15
N LEU A 301 -0.29 -2.77 -22.22
CA LEU A 301 -0.24 -1.77 -21.15
C LEU A 301 0.00 -0.36 -21.69
N ASN A 302 0.79 -0.23 -22.76
CA ASN A 302 1.06 1.06 -23.37
C ASN A 302 -0.19 1.62 -24.05
N GLU A 303 -0.89 0.78 -24.83
CA GLU A 303 -2.15 1.17 -25.48
C GLU A 303 -3.25 1.51 -24.46
N THR A 304 -3.36 0.72 -23.39
CA THR A 304 -4.48 0.83 -22.44
C THR A 304 -4.25 1.90 -21.37
N PHE A 305 -3.00 2.09 -20.93
CA PHE A 305 -2.65 2.88 -19.75
C PHE A 305 -1.45 3.81 -19.93
N GLY A 306 -0.76 3.78 -21.08
CA GLY A 306 0.49 4.53 -21.28
C GLY A 306 1.65 4.02 -20.42
N VAL A 307 1.63 2.73 -20.05
CA VAL A 307 2.68 2.07 -19.25
C VAL A 307 3.45 1.10 -20.13
N THR A 308 4.77 1.18 -20.13
CA THR A 308 5.66 0.20 -20.80
C THR A 308 6.38 -0.64 -19.75
N LEU A 309 7.01 -1.75 -20.18
CA LEU A 309 7.85 -2.57 -19.30
C LEU A 309 9.33 -2.41 -19.68
N THR A 310 10.22 -2.45 -18.70
CA THR A 310 11.67 -2.43 -18.91
C THR A 310 12.41 -3.26 -17.87
N GLY A 311 13.68 -3.54 -18.10
CA GLY A 311 14.57 -4.12 -17.10
C GLY A 311 14.98 -5.57 -17.38
N TYR A 312 16.07 -5.93 -16.72
CA TYR A 312 16.67 -7.27 -16.72
C TYR A 312 17.27 -7.46 -15.32
N PHE A 313 16.45 -7.44 -14.29
CA PHE A 313 16.95 -7.68 -12.94
C PHE A 313 16.99 -9.18 -12.67
N HIS A 314 18.11 -9.67 -12.14
CA HIS A 314 18.19 -11.05 -11.65
C HIS A 314 17.65 -11.08 -10.22
N GLY A 315 16.40 -11.52 -10.07
CA GLY A 315 15.77 -11.74 -8.78
C GLY A 315 16.25 -13.02 -8.13
N SER A 316 15.41 -14.05 -8.17
CA SER A 316 15.60 -15.34 -7.49
C SER A 316 15.47 -15.26 -5.96
N GLN A 317 14.85 -14.19 -5.44
CA GLN A 317 14.63 -14.01 -4.01
C GLN A 317 13.18 -14.22 -3.61
N THR A 318 12.94 -14.22 -2.30
CA THR A 318 11.62 -14.35 -1.70
C THR A 318 11.19 -13.02 -1.09
N LEU A 319 10.08 -12.48 -1.57
CA LEU A 319 9.42 -11.32 -0.98
C LEU A 319 8.77 -11.69 0.34
N THR A 320 8.76 -10.77 1.28
CA THR A 320 8.16 -10.96 2.62
C THR A 320 6.96 -10.04 2.82
N TYR A 321 5.91 -10.56 3.43
CA TYR A 321 4.77 -9.75 3.84
C TYR A 321 5.19 -8.75 4.92
N LYS A 322 4.76 -7.51 4.74
CA LYS A 322 4.83 -6.46 5.76
C LYS A 322 3.65 -5.51 5.59
N GLU A 323 3.15 -4.94 6.68
CA GLU A 323 2.18 -3.86 6.61
C GLU A 323 2.76 -2.70 5.77
N ASN A 324 2.05 -2.28 4.72
CA ASN A 324 2.56 -1.36 3.69
C ASN A 324 3.88 -1.79 3.04
N GLY A 325 4.15 -3.09 2.96
CA GLY A 325 5.40 -3.67 2.45
C GLY A 325 5.74 -3.25 1.01
N TYR A 326 4.72 -2.92 0.20
CA TYR A 326 4.90 -2.38 -1.15
C TYR A 326 5.74 -1.08 -1.20
N LEU A 327 5.99 -0.41 -0.07
CA LEU A 327 6.85 0.77 0.01
C LEU A 327 8.34 0.43 0.20
N SER A 328 8.69 -0.84 0.38
CA SER A 328 10.05 -1.29 0.69
C SER A 328 10.48 -2.45 -0.19
N ALA A 329 11.74 -2.43 -0.63
CA ALA A 329 12.35 -3.50 -1.41
C ALA A 329 12.19 -4.87 -0.74
N GLY A 330 11.93 -5.90 -1.52
CA GLY A 330 11.80 -7.28 -1.05
C GLY A 330 10.54 -7.56 -0.22
N ASN A 331 9.52 -6.70 -0.31
CA ASN A 331 8.31 -6.84 0.49
C ASN A 331 7.03 -6.63 -0.34
N PHE A 332 5.93 -7.20 0.14
CA PHE A 332 4.59 -6.95 -0.38
C PHE A 332 3.63 -6.54 0.75
N GLY A 333 2.60 -5.78 0.38
CA GLY A 333 1.60 -5.26 1.32
C GLY A 333 0.40 -6.17 1.51
N GLN A 334 -0.54 -5.73 2.34
CA GLN A 334 -1.83 -6.41 2.52
C GLN A 334 -2.69 -6.26 1.26
N HIS A 335 -3.10 -7.39 0.66
CA HIS A 335 -4.05 -7.41 -0.45
C HIS A 335 -4.71 -8.79 -0.59
N TYR A 336 -5.91 -8.88 -1.21
CA TYR A 336 -6.63 -10.14 -1.41
C TYR A 336 -5.82 -11.20 -2.16
N ILE A 337 -5.03 -10.79 -3.14
CA ILE A 337 -4.18 -11.71 -3.90
C ILE A 337 -3.09 -12.38 -3.05
N PHE A 338 -2.76 -11.79 -1.90
CA PHE A 338 -1.78 -12.32 -0.95
C PHE A 338 -2.44 -12.98 0.26
N THR A 339 -3.73 -13.33 0.18
CA THR A 339 -4.42 -14.08 1.24
C THR A 339 -3.66 -15.36 1.57
N GLY A 340 -3.32 -15.56 2.84
CA GLY A 340 -2.58 -16.72 3.33
C GLY A 340 -1.13 -16.80 2.84
N ILE A 341 -0.53 -15.70 2.37
CA ILE A 341 0.85 -15.68 1.89
C ILE A 341 1.66 -14.74 2.76
N LYS A 342 2.68 -15.29 3.41
CA LYS A 342 3.69 -14.55 4.16
C LYS A 342 4.97 -14.36 3.34
N HIS A 343 5.29 -15.31 2.47
CA HIS A 343 6.49 -15.31 1.66
C HIS A 343 6.16 -15.74 0.23
N LEU A 344 6.61 -14.94 -0.75
CA LEU A 344 6.31 -15.12 -2.17
C LEU A 344 7.58 -15.09 -3.02
N PHE A 345 7.75 -16.03 -3.94
CA PHE A 345 8.87 -16.00 -4.90
C PHE A 345 8.70 -14.88 -5.94
N GLU A 346 9.71 -14.05 -6.14
CA GLU A 346 9.60 -12.87 -7.02
C GLU A 346 9.76 -13.19 -8.52
N GLY A 347 10.30 -14.37 -8.85
CA GLY A 347 10.78 -14.74 -10.19
C GLY A 347 12.32 -14.76 -10.24
N VAL A 348 12.91 -15.46 -11.21
CA VAL A 348 14.38 -15.51 -11.40
C VAL A 348 14.89 -14.26 -12.12
N THR A 349 14.16 -13.83 -13.13
CA THR A 349 14.42 -12.62 -13.90
C THR A 349 13.16 -11.79 -13.92
N ILE A 350 13.29 -10.46 -13.83
CA ILE A 350 12.12 -9.58 -13.74
C ILE A 350 12.29 -8.30 -14.55
N CYS A 351 11.17 -7.78 -15.04
CA CYS A 351 11.02 -6.40 -15.51
C CYS A 351 10.31 -5.52 -14.49
N HIS A 352 10.06 -4.27 -14.87
CA HIS A 352 9.32 -3.28 -14.10
C HIS A 352 8.48 -2.39 -15.02
N PRO A 353 7.30 -1.92 -14.55
CA PRO A 353 6.52 -0.93 -15.26
C PRO A 353 7.18 0.45 -15.22
N VAL A 354 7.13 1.14 -16.37
CA VAL A 354 7.57 2.52 -16.55
C VAL A 354 6.38 3.35 -16.98
N HIS A 355 6.14 4.43 -16.25
CA HIS A 355 5.05 5.36 -16.50
C HIS A 355 5.56 6.49 -17.41
N SER A 356 5.08 6.53 -18.65
CA SER A 356 5.55 7.50 -19.65
C SER A 356 5.00 8.91 -19.44
N THR A 357 3.89 9.05 -18.69
CA THR A 357 3.20 10.33 -18.45
C THR A 357 2.70 10.45 -17.01
N ALA A 358 2.44 11.69 -16.56
CA ALA A 358 1.79 11.94 -15.28
C ALA A 358 0.39 11.29 -15.19
N ALA A 359 -0.32 11.19 -16.33
CA ALA A 359 -1.62 10.52 -16.42
C ALA A 359 -1.52 9.00 -16.25
N SER A 360 -0.43 8.38 -16.72
CA SER A 360 -0.16 6.95 -16.49
C SER A 360 0.31 6.65 -15.07
N SER A 361 0.81 7.66 -14.35
CA SER A 361 1.30 7.52 -12.97
C SER A 361 0.13 7.33 -12.01
N GLY A 362 0.15 6.23 -11.25
CA GLY A 362 -0.90 5.90 -10.28
C GLY A 362 -2.10 5.13 -10.86
N VAL A 363 -2.11 4.83 -12.16
CA VAL A 363 -3.13 3.95 -12.77
C VAL A 363 -2.93 2.50 -12.31
N LEU A 364 -1.69 2.02 -12.34
CA LEU A 364 -1.31 0.75 -11.74
C LEU A 364 -0.81 0.98 -10.32
N ILE A 365 -1.41 0.26 -9.37
CA ILE A 365 -1.04 0.31 -7.95
C ILE A 365 -0.06 -0.81 -7.67
N THR A 366 1.17 -0.46 -7.30
CA THR A 366 2.17 -1.43 -6.85
C THR A 366 1.74 -2.03 -5.52
N VAL A 367 1.69 -3.36 -5.45
CA VAL A 367 1.35 -4.12 -4.24
C VAL A 367 2.49 -5.03 -3.77
N ALA A 368 3.49 -5.26 -4.61
CA ALA A 368 4.75 -5.91 -4.26
C ALA A 368 5.93 -5.19 -4.92
N THR A 369 7.00 -5.01 -4.16
CA THR A 369 8.24 -4.37 -4.61
C THR A 369 9.37 -5.39 -4.54
N ALA A 370 10.03 -5.59 -5.68
CA ALA A 370 11.14 -6.53 -5.83
C ALA A 370 12.33 -6.17 -4.93
N THR A 371 13.25 -7.11 -4.79
CA THR A 371 14.46 -6.92 -3.97
C THR A 371 15.39 -5.82 -4.46
N ASP A 372 15.30 -5.42 -5.73
CA ASP A 372 16.01 -4.26 -6.29
C ASP A 372 15.35 -2.91 -5.98
N GLY A 373 14.17 -2.92 -5.35
CA GLY A 373 13.43 -1.73 -4.97
C GLY A 373 12.43 -1.22 -6.02
N ASN A 374 12.28 -1.91 -7.16
CA ASN A 374 11.33 -1.54 -8.20
C ASN A 374 10.02 -2.36 -8.10
N PRO A 375 8.91 -1.91 -8.73
CA PRO A 375 7.65 -2.64 -8.71
C PRO A 375 7.78 -4.05 -9.33
N ASN A 376 7.24 -5.06 -8.65
CA ASN A 376 7.20 -6.46 -9.11
C ASN A 376 5.78 -6.92 -9.47
N ILE A 377 4.80 -6.59 -8.63
CA ILE A 377 3.39 -6.89 -8.87
C ILE A 377 2.60 -5.60 -8.75
N SER A 378 1.84 -5.30 -9.80
CA SER A 378 1.03 -4.09 -9.90
C SER A 378 -0.38 -4.41 -10.37
N LEU A 379 -1.36 -3.70 -9.82
CA LEU A 379 -2.78 -3.97 -10.03
C LEU A 379 -3.50 -2.78 -10.65
N PHE A 380 -4.47 -3.06 -11.50
CA PHE A 380 -5.53 -2.12 -11.83
C PHE A 380 -6.84 -2.63 -11.22
N ASP A 381 -7.41 -1.85 -10.31
CA ASP A 381 -8.72 -2.13 -9.73
C ASP A 381 -9.70 -1.00 -10.05
N PRO A 382 -10.56 -1.15 -11.08
CA PRO A 382 -11.41 -0.06 -11.52
C PRO A 382 -12.54 0.24 -10.51
N PRO A 383 -13.07 1.48 -10.44
CA PRO A 383 -14.21 1.79 -9.58
C PRO A 383 -15.44 0.92 -9.90
N THR A 384 -16.33 0.67 -8.94
CA THR A 384 -17.49 -0.24 -9.09
C THR A 384 -18.42 0.10 -10.27
N LYS A 385 -18.50 1.38 -10.67
CA LYS A 385 -19.31 1.82 -11.83
C LYS A 385 -18.62 1.67 -13.18
N SER A 386 -17.35 1.25 -13.20
CA SER A 386 -16.59 1.07 -14.43
C SER A 386 -17.00 -0.21 -15.13
N THR A 387 -16.97 -0.20 -16.46
CA THR A 387 -17.12 -1.41 -17.28
C THR A 387 -15.80 -2.16 -17.42
N LYS A 388 -14.66 -1.57 -17.04
CA LYS A 388 -13.35 -2.21 -17.20
C LYS A 388 -13.18 -3.38 -16.22
N GLY A 389 -12.46 -4.41 -16.64
CA GLY A 389 -12.08 -5.53 -15.78
C GLY A 389 -10.93 -5.19 -14.84
N ARG A 390 -10.68 -6.07 -13.86
CA ARG A 390 -9.48 -6.01 -13.04
C ARG A 390 -8.27 -6.46 -13.84
N LEU A 391 -7.09 -5.95 -13.50
CA LEU A 391 -5.85 -6.45 -14.06
C LEU A 391 -4.79 -6.66 -12.98
N CYS A 392 -4.02 -7.74 -13.14
CA CYS A 392 -2.82 -8.02 -12.37
C CYS A 392 -1.65 -8.16 -13.33
N LEU A 393 -0.62 -7.33 -13.16
CA LEU A 393 0.68 -7.46 -13.81
C LEU A 393 1.64 -8.13 -12.83
N ASP A 394 2.24 -9.25 -13.24
CA ASP A 394 3.39 -9.87 -12.58
C ASP A 394 4.60 -9.82 -13.51
N CYS A 395 5.68 -9.23 -13.02
CA CYS A 395 6.88 -8.97 -13.81
C CYS A 395 7.91 -10.11 -13.82
N GLY A 396 7.61 -11.29 -13.25
CA GLY A 396 8.55 -12.41 -13.17
C GLY A 396 7.94 -13.76 -13.45
N PHE A 397 7.51 -14.04 -14.69
CA PHE A 397 6.79 -15.26 -15.02
C PHE A 397 7.62 -16.54 -14.87
N THR A 398 8.95 -16.45 -14.74
CA THR A 398 9.82 -17.58 -14.39
C THR A 398 9.33 -18.35 -13.17
N LYS A 399 8.60 -17.71 -12.23
CA LYS A 399 7.95 -18.39 -11.10
C LYS A 399 6.90 -19.45 -11.49
N LEU A 400 6.40 -19.43 -12.73
CA LEU A 400 5.43 -20.41 -13.22
C LEU A 400 6.03 -21.81 -13.42
N PHE A 401 7.34 -21.90 -13.67
CA PHE A 401 8.02 -23.17 -13.95
C PHE A 401 9.28 -23.40 -13.11
N ILE A 402 9.83 -22.35 -12.50
CA ILE A 402 10.92 -22.44 -11.52
C ILE A 402 10.32 -22.22 -10.13
N ASN A 403 10.59 -23.14 -9.20
CA ASN A 403 10.20 -23.03 -7.79
C ASN A 403 8.67 -22.82 -7.58
N TRP A 404 7.85 -23.44 -8.46
CA TRP A 404 6.39 -23.28 -8.53
C TRP A 404 5.64 -23.42 -7.18
N ASP A 405 6.10 -24.28 -6.28
CA ASP A 405 5.46 -24.49 -4.97
C ASP A 405 6.44 -24.32 -3.82
N ASP A 406 7.55 -23.62 -4.05
CA ASP A 406 8.49 -23.30 -2.99
C ASP A 406 7.91 -22.18 -2.10
N ALA A 407 7.76 -20.94 -2.59
CA ALA A 407 7.30 -19.82 -1.76
C ALA A 407 5.96 -19.24 -2.24
N GLY A 408 4.84 -19.86 -1.84
CA GLY A 408 3.49 -19.29 -1.95
C GLY A 408 2.93 -19.10 -3.37
N THR A 409 3.70 -19.35 -4.42
CA THR A 409 3.34 -19.08 -5.83
C THR A 409 2.04 -19.77 -6.24
N LYS A 410 1.86 -21.05 -5.91
CA LYS A 410 0.60 -21.77 -6.17
C LYS A 410 -0.62 -21.05 -5.59
N ARG A 411 -0.56 -20.63 -4.32
CA ARG A 411 -1.65 -19.91 -3.65
C ARG A 411 -1.86 -18.52 -4.28
N TYR A 412 -0.77 -17.82 -4.58
CA TYR A 412 -0.81 -16.51 -5.22
C TYR A 412 -1.56 -16.56 -6.55
N ILE A 413 -1.21 -17.51 -7.42
CA ILE A 413 -1.84 -17.68 -8.74
C ILE A 413 -3.35 -17.91 -8.64
N VAL A 414 -3.75 -18.77 -7.70
CA VAL A 414 -5.15 -19.06 -7.45
C VAL A 414 -5.88 -17.83 -6.89
N ASN A 415 -5.26 -17.11 -5.95
CA ASN A 415 -5.83 -15.91 -5.35
C ASN A 415 -6.01 -14.79 -6.37
N VAL A 416 -5.02 -14.53 -7.22
CA VAL A 416 -5.14 -13.54 -8.30
C VAL A 416 -6.31 -13.90 -9.21
N SER A 417 -6.42 -15.17 -9.60
CA SER A 417 -7.51 -15.61 -10.48
C SER A 417 -8.89 -15.45 -9.83
N CYS A 418 -9.01 -15.76 -8.54
CA CYS A 418 -10.25 -15.50 -7.79
C CYS A 418 -10.56 -14.00 -7.73
N TRP A 419 -9.57 -13.15 -7.47
CA TRP A 419 -9.73 -11.71 -7.39
C TRP A 419 -10.11 -11.08 -8.73
N LEU A 420 -9.56 -11.56 -9.84
CA LEU A 420 -9.85 -11.08 -11.20
C LEU A 420 -11.31 -11.28 -11.62
N THR A 421 -12.07 -12.17 -10.97
CA THR A 421 -13.51 -12.34 -11.21
C THR A 421 -14.34 -11.11 -10.86
N ALA A 422 -13.77 -10.18 -10.07
CA ALA A 422 -14.43 -9.01 -9.53
C ALA A 422 -15.78 -9.31 -8.84
N ILE A 423 -15.94 -10.52 -8.29
CA ILE A 423 -17.24 -10.97 -7.78
C ILE A 423 -17.71 -10.16 -6.57
N ASP A 424 -16.79 -9.61 -5.78
CA ASP A 424 -17.07 -8.68 -4.69
C ASP A 424 -17.67 -7.33 -5.16
N LYS A 425 -17.60 -7.03 -6.46
CA LYS A 425 -18.17 -5.84 -7.10
C LYS A 425 -19.52 -6.09 -7.80
N LYS A 426 -19.91 -7.35 -7.97
CA LYS A 426 -21.22 -7.74 -8.53
C LYS A 426 -22.23 -7.76 -7.38
N SER A 427 -22.90 -6.63 -7.13
CA SER A 427 -23.97 -6.49 -6.13
C SER A 427 -25.34 -6.68 -6.73
#